data_AF-A0A837G8X7-F1
#
_entry.id   AF-A0A837G8X7-F1
#
_cell.length_a   1.000
_cell.length_b   1.000
_cell.length_c   1.000
_cell.angle_alpha   90.00
_cell.angle_beta   90.00
_cell.angle_gamma   90.00
#
_symmetry.space_group_name_H-M   'P 1'
#
loop_
_entity.id
_entity.type
_entity.pdbx_description
1 polymer ?
#
loop_
_entity_poly.entity_id
_entity_poly.type
_entity_poly.pdbx_seq_one_letter_code
_entity_poly.pdbx_strand_id
1 'polypeptide(L)' 'MPVVTIQQSPGRTKEQKQLLIKRITEAFEEAYGMPPEGVTVFFQNFDDEHWGKGGYLHADRDVT' A
#
# COMPACT_ATOMS: atom_id res chain seq x y z
N MET A 1 -3.49 -14.96 10.77
CA MET A 1 -2.63 -14.49 9.66
C MET A 1 -3.31 -13.33 8.95
N PRO A 2 -3.11 -12.07 9.40
CA PRO A 2 -3.55 -10.91 8.65
C PRO A 2 -2.73 -10.72 7.36
N VAL A 3 -3.43 -10.30 6.31
CA VAL A 3 -2.82 -9.85 5.05
C VAL A 3 -3.23 -8.41 4.81
N VAL A 4 -2.24 -7.55 4.57
CA VAL A 4 -2.45 -6.15 4.17
C VAL A 4 -2.05 -5.99 2.72
N THR A 5 -2.94 -5.45 1.90
CA THR A 5 -2.64 -5.08 0.52
C THR A 5 -2.74 -3.57 0.36
N ILE A 6 -1.64 -2.96 -0.07
CA ILE A 6 -1.57 -1.53 -0.35
C ILE A 6 -1.69 -1.35 -1.85
N GLN A 7 -2.81 -0.78 -2.29
CA GLN A 7 -3.04 -0.38 -3.68
C GLN A 7 -2.69 1.11 -3.82
N GLN A 8 -1.71 1.43 -4.68
CA GLN A 8 -1.21 2.80 -4.83
C GLN A 8 -0.60 3.03 -6.23
N SER A 9 -0.40 4.29 -6.61
CA SER A 9 0.42 4.63 -7.79
C SER A 9 1.91 4.25 -7.58
N PRO A 10 2.67 4.03 -8.66
CA PRO A 10 4.11 3.75 -8.59
C PRO A 10 4.93 4.92 -7.97
N GLY A 11 6.25 4.73 -7.84
CA GLY A 11 7.19 5.80 -7.49
C GLY A 11 7.72 5.82 -6.04
N ARG A 12 7.30 4.88 -5.18
CA ARG A 12 7.83 4.79 -3.80
C ARG A 12 9.18 4.07 -3.80
N THR A 13 10.16 4.62 -3.09
CA THR A 13 11.51 4.02 -2.98
C THR A 13 11.48 2.73 -2.16
N LYS A 14 12.58 1.96 -2.21
CA LYS A 14 12.72 0.74 -1.41
C LYS A 14 12.68 1.05 0.08
N GLU A 15 13.36 2.10 0.51
CA GLU A 15 13.48 2.53 1.91
C GLU A 15 12.11 2.95 2.47
N GLN A 16 11.32 3.67 1.67
CA GLN A 16 9.96 4.05 2.05
C GLN A 16 9.06 2.81 2.23
N LYS A 17 9.13 1.84 1.31
CA LYS A 17 8.37 0.58 1.40
C LYS A 17 8.79 -0.24 2.63
N GLN A 18 10.09 -0.32 2.90
CA GLN A 18 10.63 -1.02 4.08
C GLN A 18 10.16 -0.38 5.39
N LEU A 19 10.21 0.95 5.50
CA LEU A 19 9.72 1.65 6.67
C LEU A 19 8.22 1.39 6.88
N LEU A 20 7.43 1.43 5.80
CA LEU A 20 5.99 1.21 5.89
C LEU A 20 5.63 -0.22 6.31
N ILE A 21 6.30 -1.24 5.75
CA ILE A 21 6.12 -2.64 6.18
C ILE A 21 6.37 -2.75 7.69
N LYS A 22 7.50 -2.21 8.17
CA LYS A 22 7.86 -2.24 9.59
C LYS A 22 6.76 -1.63 10.47
N ARG A 23 6.27 -0.44 10.12
CA ARG A 23 5.24 0.25 10.92
C ARG A 23 3.90 -0.48 10.92
N ILE A 24 3.51 -1.08 9.79
CA ILE A 24 2.27 -1.87 9.73
C ILE A 24 2.39 -3.11 10.62
N THR A 25 3.50 -3.83 10.55
CA THR A 25 3.74 -4.99 11.42
C THR A 25 3.74 -4.61 12.89
N GLU A 26 4.46 -3.54 13.28
CA GLU A 26 4.48 -3.02 14.66
C GLU A 26 3.06 -2.71 15.17
N ALA A 27 2.19 -2.14 14.31
CA ALA A 27 0.81 -1.84 14.68
C ALA A 27 -0.01 -3.11 14.98
N PHE A 28 0.23 -4.22 14.29
CA PHE A 28 -0.42 -5.50 14.59
C PHE A 28 0.11 -6.14 15.87
N GLU A 29 1.42 -6.04 16.13
CA GLU A 29 2.00 -6.47 17.40
C GLU A 29 1.37 -5.70 18.57
N GLU A 30 1.29 -4.38 18.46
CA GLU A 30 0.74 -3.51 19.51
C GLU A 30 -0.76 -3.71 19.72
N ALA A 31 -1.55 -3.68 18.64
CA ALA A 31 -3.01 -3.71 18.76
C ALA A 31 -3.55 -5.11 19.06
N TYR A 32 -2.98 -6.15 18.43
CA TYR A 32 -3.53 -7.51 18.47
C TYR A 32 -2.66 -8.50 19.25
N GLY A 33 -1.48 -8.10 19.75
CA GLY A 33 -0.59 -8.96 20.54
C GLY A 33 -0.07 -10.17 19.75
N MET A 34 -0.02 -10.08 18.42
CA MET A 34 0.42 -11.18 17.56
C MET A 34 1.89 -11.02 17.18
N PRO A 35 2.60 -12.13 16.92
CA PRO A 35 4.00 -12.02 16.55
C PRO A 35 4.16 -11.57 15.08
N PRO A 36 5.29 -10.91 14.75
CA PRO A 36 5.45 -10.19 13.48
C PRO A 36 5.44 -11.10 12.26
N GLU A 37 5.89 -12.36 12.39
CA GLU A 37 5.85 -13.37 11.33
C GLU A 37 4.42 -13.73 10.88
N GLY A 38 3.41 -13.39 11.68
CA GLY A 38 2.00 -13.59 11.33
C GLY A 38 1.46 -12.57 10.32
N VAL A 39 2.18 -11.47 10.08
CA VAL A 39 1.72 -10.33 9.27
C VAL A 39 2.37 -10.36 7.88
N THR A 40 1.55 -10.39 6.84
CA THR A 40 2.03 -10.28 5.44
C THR A 40 1.56 -8.98 4.81
N VAL A 41 2.48 -8.24 4.17
CA VAL A 41 2.20 -6.97 3.50
C VAL A 41 2.56 -7.07 2.01
N PHE A 42 1.61 -6.75 1.15
CA PHE A 42 1.79 -6.68 -0.30
C PHE A 42 1.63 -5.25 -0.82
N PHE A 43 2.44 -4.88 -1.80
CA PHE A 43 2.26 -3.67 -2.58
C PHE A 43 1.75 -4.02 -3.98
N GLN A 44 0.59 -3.50 -4.33
CA GLN A 44 0.05 -3.51 -5.69
C GLN A 44 0.16 -2.10 -6.25
N ASN A 45 1.07 -1.91 -7.20
CA ASN A 45 1.21 -0.63 -7.86
C ASN A 45 0.41 -0.66 -9.16
N PHE A 46 -0.46 0.32 -9.33
CA PHE A 46 -1.24 0.51 -10.54
C PHE A 46 -0.79 1.82 -11.18
N ASP A 47 -0.34 1.74 -12.43
CA ASP A 47 -0.15 2.95 -13.23
C ASP A 47 -1.47 3.70 -13.36
N ASP A 48 -1.41 5.00 -13.60
CA ASP A 48 -2.58 5.88 -13.55
C ASP A 48 -3.59 5.61 -14.69
N GLU A 49 -3.20 4.80 -15.67
CA GLU A 49 -4.07 4.25 -16.72
C GLU A 49 -4.95 3.07 -16.24
N HIS A 50 -4.72 2.55 -15.03
CA HIS A 50 -5.38 1.34 -14.52
C HIS A 50 -6.34 1.59 -13.36
N TRP A 51 -6.53 2.85 -12.94
CA TRP A 51 -7.48 3.17 -11.89
C TRP A 51 -8.12 4.54 -12.11
N GLY A 52 -9.34 4.69 -11.58
CA GLY A 52 -10.11 5.92 -11.72
C GLY A 52 -10.76 6.34 -10.41
N LYS A 53 -11.06 7.63 -10.29
CA LYS A 53 -11.75 8.19 -9.12
C LYS A 53 -12.74 9.26 -9.57
N GLY A 54 -13.98 9.16 -9.11
CA GLY A 54 -15.02 10.13 -9.44
C GLY A 54 -15.46 10.10 -10.91
N GLY A 55 -15.37 8.94 -11.56
CA GLY A 55 -15.78 8.77 -12.97
C GLY A 55 -14.69 9.09 -14.00
N TYR A 56 -13.49 9.49 -13.57
CA TYR A 56 -12.38 9.80 -14.45
C TYR A 56 -11.21 8.85 -14.22
N LEU A 57 -10.55 8.44 -15.30
CA LEU A 57 -9.28 7.72 -15.22
C LEU A 57 -8.23 8.65 -14.61
N HIS A 58 -7.33 8.11 -13.78
CA HIS A 58 -6.35 8.97 -13.12
C HIS A 58 -5.38 9.59 -14.12
N ALA A 59 -5.06 8.87 -15.19
CA ALA A 59 -4.26 9.38 -16.31
C ALA A 59 -4.87 10.63 -16.99
N ASP A 60 -6.18 10.82 -16.91
CA ASP A 60 -6.87 11.94 -17.58
C ASP A 60 -6.95 13.22 -16.72
N ARG A 61 -6.45 13.19 -15.48
CA ARG A 61 -6.63 14.31 -14.53
C ARG A 61 -5.81 15.56 -14.81
N ASP A 62 -4.70 15.45 -15.53
CA ASP A 62 -3.84 16.60 -15.88
C ASP A 62 -4.20 17.23 -17.24
N VAL A 63 -5.29 16.78 -17.88
CA VAL A 63 -5.75 17.27 -19.19
C VAL A 63 -6.75 18.44 -19.07
N THR A 64 -6.91 19.03 -17.88
CA THR A 64 -7.79 20.20 -17.64
C THR A 64 -7.03 21.49 -17.39
#